data_AF-A0AA37TGA2-F1
#
_entry.id   AF-A0AA37TGA2-F1
#
_cell.length_a   1.000
_cell.length_b   1.000
_cell.length_c   1.000
_cell.angle_alpha   90.00
_cell.angle_beta   90.00
_cell.angle_gamma   90.00
#
_symmetry.space_group_name_H-M   'P 1'
#
loop_
_entity.id
_entity.type
_entity.pdbx_description
1 polymer ?
#
loop_
_entity_poly.entity_id
_entity_poly.type
_entity_poly.pdbx_seq_one_letter_code
_entity_poly.pdbx_strand_id
1 'polypeptide(L)'
;MKHTELTAGEGADLLLKAEAARQEHAALQAYLQRGRAFKDLSDEDLRERWVETCQEWARKGLYDRPVAHDDADAELKLRGLPAPYDRVQDEMNALRAEADARLKLATPEEHRRMGEQLVTRYADQRDQEN
;
A
#
# COMPACT_ATOMS: atom_id res chain seq x y z
N MET A 1 -19.13 9.64 -29.00
CA MET A 1 -18.22 9.22 -27.91
C MET A 1 -17.52 10.46 -27.39
N LYS A 2 -17.77 10.87 -26.15
CA LYS A 2 -17.05 11.99 -25.55
C LYS A 2 -15.70 11.43 -25.06
N HIS A 3 -14.62 11.81 -25.71
CA HIS A 3 -13.29 11.62 -25.14
C HIS A 3 -13.21 12.54 -23.93
N THR A 4 -13.29 11.95 -22.74
CA THR A 4 -12.96 12.67 -21.50
C THR A 4 -11.45 12.86 -21.52
N GLU A 5 -11.00 14.01 -21.99
CA GLU A 5 -9.62 14.46 -21.78
C GLU A 5 -9.47 14.69 -20.28
N LEU A 6 -9.00 13.66 -19.57
CA LEU A 6 -8.57 13.77 -18.18
C LEU A 6 -7.45 14.81 -18.13
N THR A 7 -7.62 15.81 -17.27
CA THR A 7 -6.55 16.76 -17.02
C THR A 7 -5.33 16.03 -16.44
N ALA A 8 -4.13 16.59 -16.60
CA ALA A 8 -2.90 15.96 -16.11
C ALA A 8 -2.95 15.59 -14.60
N GLY A 9 -3.71 16.36 -13.80
CA GLY A 9 -3.93 16.07 -12.38
C GLY A 9 -4.91 14.91 -12.12
N GLU A 10 -6.00 14.81 -12.88
CA GLU A 10 -6.98 13.73 -12.75
C GLU A 10 -6.41 12.39 -13.25
N GLY A 11 -5.59 12.42 -14.29
CA GLY A 11 -4.87 11.24 -14.78
C GLY A 11 -3.90 10.67 -13.73
N ALA A 12 -3.15 11.54 -13.05
CA ALA A 12 -2.20 11.13 -12.01
C ALA A 12 -2.89 10.49 -10.79
N ASP A 13 -4.03 11.04 -10.35
CA ASP A 13 -4.82 10.48 -9.24
C ASP A 13 -5.38 9.09 -9.57
N LEU A 14 -5.87 8.90 -10.80
CA LEU A 14 -6.34 7.58 -11.27
C LEU A 14 -5.21 6.54 -11.29
N LEU A 15 -4.02 6.91 -11.78
CA LEU A 15 -2.85 6.04 -11.79
C LEU A 15 -2.44 5.63 -10.37
N LEU A 16 -2.44 6.58 -9.45
CA LEU A 16 -2.10 6.32 -8.05
C LEU A 16 -3.10 5.36 -7.40
N LYS A 17 -4.40 5.59 -7.61
CA LYS A 17 -5.46 4.70 -7.10
C LYS A 17 -5.36 3.29 -7.70
N ALA A 18 -5.08 3.17 -8.99
CA ALA A 18 -4.92 1.89 -9.65
C ALA A 18 -3.72 1.10 -9.09
N GLU A 19 -2.57 1.74 -8.90
CA GLU A 19 -1.40 1.08 -8.31
C GLU A 19 -1.64 0.69 -6.85
N ALA A 20 -2.33 1.52 -6.06
CA ALA A 20 -2.72 1.17 -4.70
C ALA A 20 -3.62 -0.08 -4.66
N ALA A 21 -4.68 -0.11 -5.47
CA ALA A 21 -5.58 -1.27 -5.55
C ALA A 21 -4.83 -2.54 -6.00
N ARG A 22 -3.90 -2.41 -6.95
CA ARG A 22 -3.06 -3.52 -7.40
C ARG A 22 -2.16 -4.06 -6.29
N GLN A 23 -1.49 -3.17 -5.55
CA GLN A 23 -0.65 -3.58 -4.42
C GLN A 23 -1.48 -4.29 -3.34
N GLU A 24 -2.68 -3.78 -3.05
CA GLU A 24 -3.60 -4.43 -2.10
C GLU A 24 -4.04 -5.82 -2.58
N HIS A 25 -4.42 -5.96 -3.86
CA HIS A 25 -4.78 -7.24 -4.44
C HIS A 25 -3.61 -8.24 -4.40
N ALA A 26 -2.41 -7.80 -4.75
CA ALA A 26 -1.22 -8.65 -4.71
C ALA A 26 -0.87 -9.11 -3.29
N ALA A 27 -0.96 -8.20 -2.31
CA ALA A 27 -0.74 -8.53 -0.90
C ALA A 27 -1.77 -9.56 -0.39
N LEU A 28 -3.05 -9.36 -0.72
CA LEU A 28 -4.12 -10.30 -0.37
C LEU A 28 -3.92 -11.67 -1.02
N GLN A 29 -3.59 -11.72 -2.31
CA GLN A 29 -3.29 -12.99 -3.00
C GLN A 29 -2.12 -13.72 -2.35
N ALA A 30 -1.04 -13.00 -2.03
CA ALA A 30 0.13 -13.56 -1.38
C ALA A 30 -0.21 -14.12 0.01
N TYR A 31 -1.04 -13.42 0.80
CA TYR A 31 -1.52 -13.89 2.10
C TYR A 31 -2.37 -15.17 1.99
N LEU A 32 -3.27 -15.22 0.99
CA LEU A 32 -4.09 -16.41 0.73
C LEU A 32 -3.22 -17.60 0.32
N GLN A 33 -2.22 -17.39 -0.54
CA GLN A 33 -1.26 -18.42 -0.94
C GLN A 33 -0.42 -18.96 0.23
N ARG A 34 -0.09 -18.10 1.21
CA ARG A 34 0.59 -18.51 2.45
C ARG A 34 -0.30 -19.30 3.42
N GLY A 35 -1.61 -19.37 3.19
CA GLY A 35 -2.53 -20.21 3.97
C GLY A 35 -3.24 -19.51 5.13
N ARG A 36 -3.35 -18.18 5.08
CA ARG A 36 -4.05 -17.36 6.09
C ARG A 36 -3.58 -17.59 7.54
N ALA A 37 -2.32 -17.24 7.82
CA ALA A 37 -1.67 -17.50 9.11
C ALA A 37 -2.41 -16.92 10.34
N PHE A 38 -3.23 -15.86 10.16
CA PHE A 38 -3.93 -15.19 11.25
C PHE A 38 -5.44 -15.50 11.32
N LYS A 39 -5.92 -16.48 10.55
CA LYS A 39 -7.34 -16.87 10.52
C LYS A 39 -7.92 -17.27 11.88
N ASP A 40 -7.07 -17.80 12.77
CA ASP A 40 -7.48 -18.34 14.07
C ASP A 40 -7.34 -17.32 15.22
N LEU A 41 -6.79 -16.13 14.95
CA LEU A 41 -6.74 -15.03 15.92
C LEU A 41 -8.15 -14.47 16.16
N SER A 42 -8.43 -14.08 17.40
CA SER A 42 -9.61 -13.27 17.67
C SER A 42 -9.50 -11.89 16.99
N ASP A 43 -10.61 -11.19 16.83
CA ASP A 43 -10.60 -9.85 16.22
C ASP A 43 -9.74 -8.88 17.03
N GLU A 44 -9.68 -9.04 18.35
CA GLU A 44 -8.86 -8.20 19.22
C GLU A 44 -7.38 -8.54 19.08
N ASP A 45 -7.02 -9.84 19.12
CA ASP A 45 -5.62 -10.26 18.93
C ASP A 45 -5.10 -9.89 17.54
N LEU A 46 -5.96 -9.90 16.52
CA LEU A 46 -5.62 -9.46 15.18
C LEU A 46 -5.34 -7.96 15.12
N ARG A 47 -6.15 -7.13 15.80
CA ARG A 47 -5.90 -5.68 15.90
C ARG A 47 -4.60 -5.39 16.63
N GLU A 48 -4.34 -6.06 17.75
CA GLU A 48 -3.06 -5.94 18.48
C GLU A 48 -1.89 -6.32 17.58
N ARG A 49 -1.98 -7.45 16.87
CA ARG A 49 -0.93 -7.88 15.95
C ARG A 49 -0.68 -6.87 14.83
N TRP A 50 -1.73 -6.27 14.29
CA TRP A 50 -1.60 -5.22 13.28
C TRP A 50 -0.86 -4.00 13.85
N VAL A 51 -1.17 -3.57 15.07
CA VAL A 51 -0.48 -2.46 15.77
C VAL A 51 0.99 -2.79 15.99
N GLU A 52 1.30 -3.97 16.56
CA GLU A 52 2.67 -4.43 16.82
C GLU A 52 3.54 -4.40 15.57
N THR A 53 3.00 -4.91 14.46
CA THR A 53 3.72 -4.99 13.17
C THR A 53 3.87 -3.63 12.50
N CYS A 54 2.93 -2.70 12.69
CA CYS A 54 3.06 -1.31 12.27
C CYS A 54 4.17 -0.58 13.05
N GLN A 55 4.21 -0.77 14.37
CA GLN A 55 5.28 -0.25 15.22
C GLN A 55 6.66 -0.83 14.86
N GLU A 56 6.72 -2.10 14.49
CA GLU A 56 7.94 -2.72 13.98
C GLU A 56 8.36 -2.10 12.64
N TRP A 57 7.42 -1.89 11.73
CA TRP A 57 7.68 -1.25 10.45
C TRP A 57 8.27 0.15 10.64
N ALA A 58 7.63 0.99 11.46
CA ALA A 58 8.13 2.34 11.75
C ALA A 58 9.52 2.35 12.38
N ARG A 59 9.88 1.33 13.18
CA ARG A 59 11.22 1.18 13.74
C ARG A 59 12.27 0.75 12.72
N LYS A 60 11.89 -0.08 11.74
CA LYS A 60 12.80 -0.58 10.71
C LYS A 60 13.03 0.44 9.59
N GLY A 61 12.00 1.23 9.27
CA GLY A 61 12.02 2.25 8.24
C GLY A 61 11.12 1.90 7.06
N LEU A 62 10.86 2.91 6.22
CA LEU A 62 9.85 2.91 5.17
C LEU A 62 9.90 1.68 4.25
N TYR A 63 11.10 1.24 3.87
CA TYR A 63 11.28 0.15 2.90
C TYR A 63 11.27 -1.25 3.51
N ASP A 64 11.35 -1.37 4.83
CA ASP A 64 11.45 -2.64 5.54
C ASP A 64 10.11 -3.04 6.16
N ARG A 65 9.05 -2.95 5.35
CA ARG A 65 7.68 -3.34 5.73
C ARG A 65 7.64 -4.84 6.08
N PRO A 66 7.26 -5.22 7.31
CA PRO A 66 7.19 -6.63 7.70
C PRO A 66 6.08 -7.37 6.94
N VAL A 67 6.35 -8.58 6.45
CA VAL A 67 5.33 -9.46 5.85
C VAL A 67 4.15 -9.70 6.81
N ALA A 68 4.44 -9.78 8.11
CA ALA A 68 3.42 -9.92 9.14
C ALA A 68 2.45 -8.73 9.18
N HIS A 69 2.88 -7.53 8.78
CA HIS A 69 1.99 -6.37 8.66
C HIS A 69 1.03 -6.55 7.48
N ASP A 70 1.51 -7.02 6.33
CA ASP A 70 0.67 -7.31 5.17
C ASP A 70 -0.34 -8.42 5.45
N ASP A 71 0.08 -9.47 6.16
CA ASP A 71 -0.78 -10.58 6.55
C ASP A 71 -1.90 -10.11 7.52
N ALA A 72 -1.55 -9.25 8.48
CA ALA A 72 -2.54 -8.68 9.40
C ALA A 72 -3.52 -7.74 8.69
N ASP A 73 -3.03 -6.89 7.78
CA ASP A 73 -3.86 -5.98 7.00
C ASP A 73 -4.82 -6.72 6.08
N ALA A 74 -4.32 -7.76 5.39
CA ALA A 74 -5.13 -8.61 4.52
C ALA A 74 -6.22 -9.37 5.30
N GLU A 75 -5.91 -9.90 6.48
CA GLU A 75 -6.89 -10.60 7.32
C GLU A 75 -7.97 -9.65 7.86
N LEU A 76 -7.61 -8.44 8.30
CA LEU A 76 -8.59 -7.42 8.72
C LEU A 76 -9.57 -7.08 7.58
N LYS A 77 -9.04 -6.87 6.37
CA LYS A 77 -9.84 -6.61 5.16
C LYS A 77 -10.76 -7.78 4.83
N LEU A 78 -10.28 -9.02 4.89
CA LEU A 78 -11.10 -10.21 4.65
C LEU A 78 -12.25 -10.36 5.65
N ARG A 79 -12.05 -9.91 6.90
CA ARG A 79 -13.09 -9.92 7.94
C ARG A 79 -14.00 -8.69 7.92
N GLY A 80 -13.71 -7.70 7.06
CA GLY A 80 -14.44 -6.43 7.04
C GLY A 80 -14.21 -5.58 8.29
N LEU A 81 -13.06 -5.75 8.96
CA LEU A 81 -12.70 -5.00 10.16
C LEU A 81 -11.85 -3.77 9.80
N PRO A 82 -12.10 -2.61 10.41
CA PRO A 82 -11.25 -1.45 10.22
C PRO A 82 -9.88 -1.68 10.87
N ALA A 83 -8.83 -1.21 10.20
CA ALA A 83 -7.49 -1.15 10.81
C ALA A 83 -7.44 -0.08 11.91
N PRO A 84 -6.78 -0.35 13.05
CA PRO A 84 -6.72 0.55 14.19
C PRO A 84 -5.69 1.68 14.01
N TYR A 85 -5.86 2.48 12.95
CA TYR A 85 -4.97 3.61 12.63
C TYR A 85 -4.87 4.65 13.75
N ASP A 86 -5.92 4.79 14.54
CA ASP A 86 -5.99 5.69 15.69
C ASP A 86 -4.92 5.36 16.75
N ARG A 87 -4.49 4.10 16.83
CA ARG A 87 -3.50 3.59 17.79
C ARG A 87 -2.04 3.71 17.33
N VAL A 88 -1.80 4.06 16.07
CA VAL A 88 -0.45 4.10 15.46
C VAL A 88 -0.18 5.40 14.68
N GLN A 89 -0.84 6.49 15.08
CA GLN A 89 -0.73 7.77 14.36
C GLN A 89 0.71 8.28 14.30
N ASP A 90 1.47 8.13 15.38
CA ASP A 90 2.85 8.59 15.46
C ASP A 90 3.77 7.78 14.55
N GLU A 91 3.59 6.46 14.49
CA GLU A 91 4.29 5.54 13.61
C GLU A 91 4.01 5.85 12.14
N MET A 92 2.74 6.08 11.79
CA MET A 92 2.35 6.46 10.43
C MET A 92 2.90 7.82 10.03
N ASN A 93 2.94 8.77 10.96
CA ASN A 93 3.56 10.08 10.76
C ASN A 93 5.08 9.96 10.56
N ALA A 94 5.75 9.07 11.29
CA ALA A 94 7.18 8.82 11.13
C ALA A 94 7.50 8.24 9.75
N LEU A 95 6.76 7.21 9.32
CA LEU A 95 6.89 6.61 7.98
C LEU A 95 6.62 7.64 6.87
N ARG A 96 5.60 8.49 7.06
CA ARG A 96 5.30 9.57 6.12
C ARG A 96 6.42 10.61 6.05
N ALA A 97 6.96 11.03 7.19
CA ALA A 97 8.06 11.99 7.23
C ALA A 97 9.32 11.43 6.54
N GLU A 98 9.60 10.14 6.69
CA GLU A 98 10.68 9.45 5.98
C GLU A 98 10.44 9.44 4.46
N ALA A 99 9.22 9.11 4.03
CA ALA A 99 8.84 9.15 2.61
C ALA A 99 9.00 10.56 2.01
N ASP A 100 8.52 11.59 2.72
CA ASP A 100 8.64 12.98 2.30
C ASP A 100 10.10 13.43 2.21
N ALA A 101 10.93 13.06 3.19
CA ALA A 101 12.36 13.35 3.16
C ALA A 101 13.04 12.68 1.96
N ARG A 102 12.70 11.42 1.68
CA ARG A 102 13.27 10.70 0.53
C ARG A 102 12.86 11.31 -0.81
N LEU A 103 11.60 11.73 -0.93
CA LEU A 103 11.10 12.42 -2.13
C LEU A 103 11.81 13.76 -2.36
N LYS A 104 12.08 14.53 -1.29
CA LYS A 104 12.84 15.79 -1.38
C LYS A 104 14.29 15.58 -1.82
N LEU A 105 14.88 14.44 -1.47
CA LEU A 105 16.26 14.08 -1.83
C LEU A 105 16.36 13.42 -3.20
N ALA A 106 15.24 13.04 -3.83
CA ALA A 106 15.26 12.45 -5.15
C ALA A 106 15.56 13.51 -6.22
N THR A 107 16.46 13.15 -7.13
CA THR A 107 16.80 13.96 -8.30
C THR A 107 15.61 14.06 -9.26
N PRO A 108 15.56 15.10 -10.12
CA PRO A 108 14.53 15.19 -11.16
C PRO A 108 14.46 13.96 -12.07
N GLU A 109 15.59 13.30 -12.31
CA GLU A 109 15.65 12.06 -13.09
C GLU A 109 15.05 10.87 -12.33
N GLU A 110 15.28 10.77 -11.02
CA GLU A 110 14.63 9.78 -10.17
C GLU A 110 13.11 9.99 -10.12
N HIS A 111 12.63 11.24 -10.01
CA HIS A 111 11.20 11.55 -10.08
C HIS A 111 10.60 11.15 -11.44
N ARG A 112 11.27 11.48 -12.54
CA ARG A 112 10.81 11.10 -13.89
C ARG A 112 10.72 9.59 -14.02
N ARG A 113 11.76 8.86 -13.61
CA ARG A 113 11.81 7.40 -13.66
C ARG A 113 10.69 6.76 -12.83
N MET A 114 10.40 7.30 -11.64
CA MET A 114 9.28 6.83 -10.81
C MET A 114 7.94 7.03 -11.53
N GLY A 115 7.73 8.21 -12.15
CA GLY A 115 6.53 8.49 -12.93
C GLY A 115 6.37 7.58 -14.15
N GLU A 116 7.44 7.36 -14.91
CA GLU A 116 7.43 6.46 -16.08
C GLU A 116 7.12 5.01 -15.68
N GLN A 117 7.68 4.53 -14.57
CA GLN A 117 7.38 3.18 -14.06
C GLN A 117 5.90 3.01 -13.67
N LEU A 118 5.28 4.04 -13.09
CA LEU A 118 3.85 4.00 -12.75
C LEU A 118 2.97 3.96 -14.01
N VAL A 119 3.29 4.78 -15.01
CA VAL A 119 2.55 4.82 -16.29
C VAL A 119 2.66 3.50 -17.04
N THR A 120 3.86 2.94 -17.18
CA THR A 120 4.08 1.69 -17.90
C THR A 120 3.30 0.52 -17.27
N ARG A 121 3.35 0.39 -15.94
CA ARG A 121 2.60 -0.68 -15.24
C ARG A 121 1.09 -0.58 -15.44
N TYR A 122 0.56 0.65 -15.45
CA TYR A 122 -0.86 0.87 -15.70
C TYR A 122 -1.26 0.51 -17.14
N ALA A 123 -0.43 0.86 -18.13
CA ALA A 123 -0.68 0.51 -19.52
C ALA A 123 -0.70 -1.01 -19.73
N ASP A 124 0.28 -1.73 -19.18
CA ASP A 124 0.36 -3.20 -19.25
C ASP A 124 -0.88 -3.87 -18.65
N GLN A 125 -1.42 -3.33 -17.55
CA GLN A 125 -2.62 -3.86 -16.91
C GLN A 125 -3.88 -3.62 -17.76
N ARG A 126 -4.04 -2.40 -18.30
CA ARG A 126 -5.20 -2.05 -19.12
C ARG A 126 -5.31 -2.93 -20.37
N ASP A 127 -4.18 -3.33 -20.94
CA ASP A 127 -4.13 -4.16 -22.14
C ASP A 127 -4.33 -5.66 -21.82
N GLN A 128 -4.21 -6.09 -20.55
CA GLN A 128 -4.54 -7.46 -20.10
C GLN A 128 -6.02 -7.63 -19.73
N GLU A 129 -6.74 -6.54 -19.47
CA GLU A 129 -8.16 -6.54 -19.07
C GLU A 129 -9.14 -6.35 -20.26
N ASN A 130 -8.64 -6.13 -21.49
CA ASN A 130 -9.40 -6.06 -22.75
C ASN A 130 -9.23 -7.32 -23.62
#